data_AF-A0A7G1P9U0-F1
#
_entry.id   AF-A0A7G1P9U0-F1
#
_cell.length_a   1.000
_cell.length_b   1.000
_cell.length_c   1.000
_cell.angle_alpha   90.00
_cell.angle_beta   90.00
_cell.angle_gamma   90.00
#
_symmetry.space_group_name_H-M   'P 1'
#
loop_
_entity.id
_entity.type
_entity.pdbx_description
1 polymer ?
#
loop_
_entity_poly.entity_id
_entity_poly.type
_entity_poly.pdbx_seq_one_letter_code
_entity_poly.pdbx_strand_id
1 'polypeptide(L)'
;MERTREIQRLEKLLEDPGIKLSSVVSDLGGKSARTMVEALISGERAPQVLARLAVGALKNKEAQLIQALTGFFTDHHAFLARTMLDHIDAATATVKGSPPRSTAVWSHTDASWSCW
;
A
#
# COMPACT_ATOMS: atom_id res chain seq x y z
N MET A 1 1.54 -11.84 -17.76
CA MET A 1 1.13 -10.60 -17.05
C MET A 1 2.00 -10.44 -15.82
N GLU A 2 3.17 -9.82 -15.98
CA GLU A 2 4.15 -9.65 -14.89
C GLU A 2 3.54 -8.92 -13.68
N ARG A 3 2.78 -7.86 -13.94
CA ARG A 3 2.06 -7.07 -12.91
C ARG A 3 1.23 -7.92 -11.95
N THR A 4 0.45 -8.86 -12.47
CA THR A 4 -0.44 -9.70 -11.65
C THR A 4 0.37 -10.60 -10.69
N ARG A 5 1.54 -11.08 -11.13
CA ARG A 5 2.42 -11.91 -10.29
C ARG A 5 3.01 -11.10 -9.14
N GLU A 6 3.44 -9.88 -9.41
CA GLU A 6 3.98 -9.01 -8.35
C GLU A 6 2.91 -8.59 -7.34
N ILE A 7 1.66 -8.34 -7.78
CA ILE A 7 0.53 -8.09 -6.87
C ILE A 7 0.28 -9.30 -5.96
N GLN A 8 0.34 -10.51 -6.49
CA GLN A 8 0.18 -11.75 -5.70
C GLN A 8 1.33 -11.97 -4.73
N ARG A 9 2.56 -11.56 -5.07
CA ARG A 9 3.70 -11.58 -4.14
C ARG A 9 3.52 -10.56 -3.02
N LEU A 10 3.06 -9.35 -3.35
CA LEU A 10 2.75 -8.32 -2.37
C LEU A 10 1.65 -8.77 -1.41
N GLU A 11 0.59 -9.38 -1.92
CA GLU A 11 -0.49 -9.92 -1.09
C GLU A 11 0.04 -10.94 -0.06
N LYS A 12 0.81 -11.93 -0.51
CA LYS A 12 1.42 -12.93 0.39
C LYS A 12 2.35 -12.31 1.43
N LEU A 13 3.12 -11.31 1.04
CA LEU A 13 3.99 -10.58 1.97
C LEU A 13 3.19 -9.83 3.04
N LEU A 14 2.03 -9.27 2.68
CA LEU A 14 1.16 -8.58 3.64
C LEU A 14 0.49 -9.59 4.60
N GLU A 15 0.17 -10.80 4.14
CA GLU A 15 -0.45 -11.82 4.99
C GLU A 15 0.49 -12.37 6.08
N ASP A 16 1.81 -12.40 5.84
CA ASP A 16 2.80 -12.88 6.81
C ASP A 16 2.74 -12.14 8.18
N PRO A 17 2.72 -10.80 8.23
CA PRO A 17 2.48 -10.06 9.47
C PRO A 17 1.00 -10.00 9.89
N GLY A 18 0.09 -10.66 9.17
CA GLY A 18 -1.35 -10.66 9.46
C GLY A 18 -2.16 -9.56 8.79
N ILE A 19 -1.60 -8.81 7.83
CA ILE A 19 -2.30 -7.74 7.12
C ILE A 19 -3.13 -8.33 5.96
N LYS A 20 -4.46 -8.32 6.09
CA LYS A 20 -5.41 -8.94 5.14
C LYS A 20 -6.10 -7.92 4.23
N LEU A 21 -5.34 -6.95 3.69
CA LEU A 21 -5.91 -5.82 2.94
C LEU A 21 -6.71 -6.24 1.70
N SER A 22 -6.27 -7.28 0.98
CA SER A 22 -6.93 -7.80 -0.23
C SER A 22 -8.34 -8.35 0.02
N SER A 23 -8.68 -8.71 1.25
CA SER A 23 -10.04 -9.15 1.61
C SER A 23 -11.06 -8.01 1.63
N VAL A 24 -10.61 -6.77 1.76
CA VAL A 24 -11.49 -5.59 1.93
C VAL A 24 -11.52 -4.71 0.68
N VAL A 25 -10.36 -4.57 0.00
CA VAL A 25 -10.21 -3.76 -1.21
C VAL A 25 -10.53 -4.57 -2.46
N SER A 26 -11.18 -3.96 -3.45
CA SER A 26 -11.50 -4.62 -4.71
C SER A 26 -10.31 -4.72 -5.68
N ASP A 27 -9.29 -3.87 -5.50
CA ASP A 27 -8.05 -3.86 -6.29
C ASP A 27 -6.88 -3.47 -5.40
N LEU A 28 -5.98 -4.43 -5.15
CA LEU A 28 -4.76 -4.23 -4.35
C LEU A 28 -3.74 -3.34 -5.07
N GLY A 29 -3.80 -3.25 -6.41
CA GLY A 29 -3.01 -2.32 -7.21
C GLY A 29 -3.66 -0.95 -7.40
N GLY A 30 -4.84 -0.73 -6.80
CA GLY A 30 -5.60 0.51 -6.87
C GLY A 30 -5.04 1.61 -5.96
N LYS A 31 -5.44 2.85 -6.22
CA LYS A 31 -4.92 4.04 -5.50
C LYS A 31 -5.03 3.92 -3.99
N SER A 32 -6.20 3.54 -3.47
CA SER A 32 -6.44 3.45 -2.02
C SER A 32 -5.54 2.41 -1.33
N ALA A 33 -5.47 1.22 -1.91
CA ALA A 33 -4.64 0.14 -1.37
C ALA A 33 -3.16 0.52 -1.42
N ARG A 34 -2.72 1.13 -2.53
CA ARG A 34 -1.35 1.63 -2.65
C ARG A 34 -1.02 2.68 -1.60
N THR A 35 -1.90 3.65 -1.36
CA THR A 35 -1.66 4.68 -0.33
C THR A 35 -1.50 4.08 1.07
N MET A 36 -2.29 3.05 1.41
CA MET A 36 -2.15 2.35 2.70
C MET A 36 -0.84 1.55 2.79
N VAL A 37 -0.44 0.88 1.72
CA VAL A 37 0.83 0.13 1.68
C VAL A 37 2.04 1.07 1.74
N GLU A 38 2.01 2.20 1.04
CA GLU A 38 3.07 3.23 1.13
C GLU A 38 3.14 3.82 2.55
N ALA A 39 2.00 4.02 3.23
CA ALA A 39 1.99 4.45 4.63
C ALA A 39 2.61 3.41 5.56
N LEU A 40 2.28 2.12 5.38
CA LEU A 40 2.96 1.01 6.07
C LEU A 40 4.47 1.02 5.79
N ILE A 41 4.90 1.23 4.54
CA ILE A 41 6.33 1.32 4.20
C ILE A 41 6.99 2.52 4.90
N SER A 42 6.29 3.64 5.02
CA SER A 42 6.79 4.86 5.67
C SER A 42 6.90 4.79 7.20
N GLY A 43 6.43 3.69 7.80
CA GLY A 43 6.51 3.48 9.25
C GLY A 43 5.19 3.63 10.01
N GLU A 44 4.07 3.92 9.33
CA GLU A 44 2.76 3.95 9.99
C GLU A 44 2.34 2.55 10.42
N ARG A 45 1.86 2.40 11.65
CA ARG A 45 1.45 1.11 12.25
C ARG A 45 0.08 1.18 12.92
N ALA A 46 -0.50 2.37 13.08
CA ALA A 46 -1.82 2.56 13.65
C ALA A 46 -2.89 2.20 12.61
N PRO A 47 -3.67 1.11 12.80
CA PRO A 47 -4.66 0.67 11.83
C PRO A 47 -5.75 1.70 11.56
N GLN A 48 -6.05 2.55 12.56
CA GLN A 48 -7.02 3.65 12.42
C GLN A 48 -6.51 4.74 11.48
N VAL A 49 -5.22 5.08 11.53
CA VAL A 49 -4.63 6.08 10.63
C VAL A 49 -4.62 5.53 9.21
N LEU A 50 -4.21 4.27 9.03
CA LEU A 50 -4.21 3.60 7.74
C LEU A 50 -5.62 3.49 7.14
N ALA A 51 -6.62 3.11 7.92
CA ALA A 51 -8.00 2.99 7.45
C ALA A 51 -8.59 4.34 6.99
N ARG A 52 -8.19 5.46 7.61
CA ARG A 52 -8.60 6.82 7.22
C ARG A 52 -8.04 7.27 5.87
N LEU A 53 -7.00 6.60 5.36
CA LEU A 53 -6.48 6.83 3.99
C LEU A 53 -7.42 6.26 2.92
N ALA A 54 -8.49 5.56 3.31
CA ALA A 54 -9.51 5.09 2.38
C ALA A 54 -10.21 6.24 1.64
N VAL A 55 -10.42 6.04 0.34
CA VAL A 55 -11.19 6.97 -0.50
C VAL A 55 -12.41 6.28 -1.10
N GLY A 56 -13.42 7.08 -1.46
CA GLY A 56 -14.66 6.61 -2.07
C GLY A 56 -15.42 5.61 -1.18
N ALA A 57 -15.93 4.54 -1.77
CA ALA A 57 -16.74 3.53 -1.09
C ALA A 57 -15.99 2.77 0.03
N LEU A 58 -14.64 2.78 0.03
CA LEU A 58 -13.86 2.14 1.09
C LEU A 58 -13.98 2.86 2.43
N LYS A 59 -14.37 4.13 2.46
CA LYS A 59 -14.65 4.86 3.71
C LYS A 59 -15.76 4.18 4.53
N ASN A 60 -16.73 3.56 3.85
CA ASN A 60 -17.81 2.82 4.50
C ASN A 60 -17.35 1.49 5.12
N LYS A 61 -16.12 1.05 4.84
CA LYS A 61 -15.51 -0.19 5.34
C LYS A 61 -14.44 0.07 6.40
N GLU A 62 -14.42 1.24 7.04
CA GLU A 62 -13.37 1.62 8.01
C GLU A 62 -13.14 0.55 9.08
N ALA A 63 -14.19 0.02 9.70
CA ALA A 63 -14.05 -1.04 10.72
C ALA A 63 -13.40 -2.32 10.17
N GLN A 64 -13.75 -2.73 8.95
CA GLN A 64 -13.14 -3.90 8.30
C GLN A 64 -11.68 -3.62 7.92
N LEU A 65 -11.37 -2.40 7.49
CA LEU A 65 -10.00 -1.96 7.21
C LEU A 65 -9.15 -1.97 8.48
N ILE A 66 -9.65 -1.45 9.60
CA ILE A 66 -8.96 -1.50 10.88
C ILE A 66 -8.62 -2.95 11.25
N GLN A 67 -9.59 -3.87 11.15
CA GLN A 67 -9.34 -5.28 11.41
C GLN A 67 -8.31 -5.88 10.44
N ALA A 68 -8.43 -5.62 9.15
CA ALA A 68 -7.52 -6.14 8.13
C ALA A 68 -6.11 -5.56 8.21
N LEU A 69 -5.94 -4.35 8.75
CA LEU A 69 -4.66 -3.67 8.91
C LEU A 69 -4.04 -3.88 10.30
N THR A 70 -4.69 -4.66 11.17
CA THR A 70 -4.14 -5.03 12.48
C THR A 70 -3.19 -6.21 12.31
N GLY A 71 -1.90 -5.98 12.53
CA GLY A 71 -0.86 -7.01 12.39
C GLY A 71 0.51 -6.51 12.85
N PHE A 72 1.52 -7.37 12.71
CA PHE A 72 2.91 -7.11 13.13
C PHE A 72 3.78 -6.69 11.94
N PHE A 73 3.36 -5.67 11.20
CA PHE A 73 4.12 -5.18 10.06
C PHE A 73 5.42 -4.54 10.54
N THR A 74 6.56 -5.07 10.08
CA THR A 74 7.90 -4.63 10.52
C THR A 74 8.66 -3.93 9.40
N ASP A 75 9.80 -3.32 9.72
CA ASP A 75 10.63 -2.63 8.74
C ASP A 75 11.23 -3.60 7.70
N HIS A 76 11.39 -4.88 8.06
CA HIS A 76 11.77 -5.91 7.09
C HIS A 76 10.67 -6.12 6.04
N HIS A 77 9.40 -6.18 6.47
CA HIS A 77 8.26 -6.25 5.55
C HIS A 77 8.16 -4.98 4.70
N ALA A 78 8.42 -3.80 5.28
CA ALA A 78 8.46 -2.53 4.55
C ALA A 78 9.47 -2.55 3.40
N PHE A 79 10.69 -3.04 3.66
CA PHE A 79 11.74 -3.16 2.66
C PHE A 79 11.32 -4.06 1.48
N LEU A 80 10.75 -5.23 1.79
CA LEU A 80 10.28 -6.18 0.78
C LEU A 80 9.08 -5.61 0.00
N ALA A 81 8.14 -4.96 0.68
CA ALA A 81 6.95 -4.37 0.08
C ALA A 81 7.32 -3.26 -0.91
N ARG A 82 8.32 -2.42 -0.57
CA ARG A 82 8.84 -1.39 -1.47
C ARG A 82 9.37 -1.99 -2.77
N THR A 83 10.19 -3.03 -2.66
CA THR A 83 10.76 -3.72 -3.83
C THR A 83 9.66 -4.25 -4.75
N MET A 84 8.61 -4.85 -4.18
CA MET A 84 7.47 -5.37 -4.95
C MET A 84 6.65 -4.25 -5.61
N LEU A 85 6.43 -3.12 -4.93
CA LEU A 85 5.76 -1.96 -5.53
C LEU A 85 6.55 -1.40 -6.71
N ASP A 86 7.87 -1.31 -6.61
CA ASP A 86 8.73 -0.85 -7.71
C ASP A 86 8.62 -1.77 -8.94
N HIS A 87 8.55 -3.09 -8.75
CA HIS A 87 8.31 -4.03 -9.84
C HIS A 87 6.91 -3.92 -10.44
N ILE A 88 5.86 -3.70 -9.62
CA ILE A 88 4.49 -3.44 -10.09
C ILE A 88 4.46 -2.20 -10.99
N ASP A 89 5.19 -1.15 -10.60
CA ASP A 89 5.27 0.09 -11.36
C ASP A 89 6.02 -0.09 -12.67
N ALA A 90 7.16 -0.79 -12.66
CA ALA A 90 7.90 -1.13 -13.86
C ALA A 90 7.04 -1.94 -14.85
N ALA A 91 6.32 -2.95 -14.35
CA ALA A 91 5.42 -3.76 -15.18
C ALA A 91 4.23 -2.94 -15.72
N THR A 92 3.73 -1.97 -14.94
CA THR A 92 2.64 -1.07 -15.37
C THR A 92 3.13 -0.06 -16.43
N ALA A 93 4.37 0.41 -16.30
CA ALA A 93 5.05 1.31 -17.24
C ALA A 93 5.28 0.66 -18.61
N THR A 94 5.71 -0.61 -18.65
CA THR A 94 5.87 -1.37 -19.90
C THR A 94 4.56 -1.49 -20.67
N VAL A 95 3.44 -1.69 -19.97
CA VAL A 95 2.10 -1.74 -20.59
C VAL A 95 1.68 -0.39 -21.17
N LYS A 96 2.12 0.72 -20.57
CA LYS A 96 1.76 2.09 -20.97
C LYS A 96 2.79 2.78 -21.87
N GLY A 97 3.95 2.17 -22.15
CA GLY A 97 5.00 2.74 -23.00
C GLY A 97 5.68 4.00 -22.43
N SER A 98 5.80 4.13 -21.10
CA SER A 98 6.34 5.34 -20.44
C SER A 98 7.42 4.97 -19.41
N PRO A 99 8.53 5.73 -19.25
CA PRO A 99 9.62 5.33 -18.37
C PRO A 99 9.23 5.39 -16.87
N PRO A 100 9.82 4.53 -16.01
CA PRO A 100 9.49 4.51 -14.59
C PRO A 100 9.90 5.83 -13.92
N ARG A 101 9.01 6.40 -13.09
CA ARG A 101 9.27 7.64 -12.36
C ARG A 101 9.74 7.35 -10.93
N SER A 102 11.03 7.57 -10.75
CA SER A 102 11.75 8.12 -9.59
C SER A 102 11.31 7.68 -8.18
N THR A 103 12.24 7.00 -7.51
CA THR A 103 12.39 6.91 -6.05
C THR A 103 12.29 8.28 -5.40
N ALA A 104 11.10 8.64 -4.93
CA ALA A 104 10.94 9.75 -4.00
C ALA A 104 11.40 9.27 -2.62
N VAL A 105 12.59 9.71 -2.22
CA VAL A 105 13.00 9.77 -0.81
C VAL A 105 12.00 10.67 -0.10
N TRP A 106 11.12 10.09 0.69
CA TRP A 106 10.28 10.83 1.62
C TRP A 106 11.15 11.22 2.81
N SER A 107 11.72 12.43 2.78
CA SER A 107 12.29 13.05 3.96
C SER A 107 11.16 13.33 4.95
N HIS A 108 11.22 12.70 6.12
CA HIS A 108 10.39 13.05 7.27
C HIS A 108 10.51 14.55 7.59
N THR A 109 9.35 15.24 7.55
CA THR A 109 8.92 16.58 8.01
C THR A 109 8.10 17.21 6.87
N ASP A 110 6.77 17.34 6.96
CA ASP A 110 6.11 18.23 7.90
C ASP A 110 4.64 17.86 8.12
N ALA A 111 4.16 18.18 9.31
CA ALA A 111 2.79 18.05 9.75
C ALA A 111 1.95 19.18 9.14
N SER A 112 1.38 19.00 7.94
CA SER A 112 0.21 19.78 7.52
C SER A 112 -0.40 19.22 6.23
N TRP A 113 -1.43 18.38 6.37
CA TRP A 113 -2.42 18.19 5.32
C TRP A 113 -3.81 18.35 5.95
N SER A 114 -4.05 19.55 6.47
CA SER A 114 -5.40 20.09 6.66
C SER A 114 -5.71 21.02 5.49
N CYS A 115 -6.87 20.82 4.88
CA CYS A 115 -7.54 21.69 3.89
C CYS A 115 -6.75 22.01 2.61
N TRP A 116 -7.17 21.44 1.48
CA TRP A 116 -7.83 22.11 0.34
C TRP A 116 -8.16 21.05 -0.73
#